data_AF-A0A950H1U3-F1
#
_entry.id   AF-A0A950H1U3-F1
#
_cell.length_a   1.000
_cell.length_b   1.000
_cell.length_c   1.000
_cell.angle_alpha   90.00
_cell.angle_beta   90.00
_cell.angle_gamma   90.00
#
_symmetry.space_group_name_H-M   'P 1'
#
loop_
_entity.id
_entity.type
_entity.pdbx_description
1 polymer ?
#
loop_
_entity_poly.entity_id
_entity_poly.type
_entity_poly.pdbx_seq_one_letter_code
_entity_poly.pdbx_strand_id
1 'polypeptide(L)' 'MKAAERERVILAEAIRFFAEHGFDGQTRELAKRIGIAHSALYRHFPSKEALIERVYEQVYVSRWKPEWEGLLTDRSRPL' A
#
# COMPACT_ATOMS: atom_id res chain seq x y z
N MET A 1 -3.67 -21.21 1.38
CA MET A 1 -3.53 -20.05 0.45
C MET A 1 -2.14 -20.07 -0.14
N LYS A 2 -1.99 -19.79 -1.45
CA LYS A 2 -0.68 -19.57 -2.08
C LYS A 2 -0.05 -18.28 -1.54
N ALA A 3 1.28 -18.19 -1.54
CA ALA A 3 2.03 -17.04 -0.99
C ALA A 3 1.57 -15.69 -1.58
N ALA A 4 1.38 -15.63 -2.91
CA ALA A 4 0.90 -14.45 -3.61
C ALA A 4 -0.51 -14.01 -3.20
N GLU A 5 -1.39 -14.95 -2.86
CA GLU A 5 -2.74 -14.61 -2.38
C GLU A 5 -2.69 -13.98 -0.99
N ARG A 6 -1.80 -14.48 -0.14
CA ARG A 6 -1.59 -13.93 1.20
C ARG A 6 -1.00 -12.52 1.15
N GLU A 7 -0.06 -12.28 0.26
CA GLU A 7 0.50 -10.95 0.03
C GLU A 7 -0.57 -9.94 -0.39
N ARG A 8 -1.48 -10.32 -1.32
CA ARG A 8 -2.60 -9.49 -1.74
C ARG A 8 -3.54 -9.12 -0.58
N VAL A 9 -3.88 -10.09 0.26
CA VAL A 9 -4.74 -9.86 1.45
C VAL A 9 -4.05 -8.90 2.42
N ILE A 10 -2.77 -9.12 2.70
CA ILE A 10 -1.99 -8.24 3.58
C ILE A 10 -1.95 -6.80 3.01
N LEU A 11 -1.67 -6.65 1.72
CA LEU A 11 -1.61 -5.34 1.08
C LEU A 11 -2.95 -4.61 1.15
N ALA A 12 -4.07 -5.30 0.88
CA ALA A 12 -5.40 -4.71 0.95
C ALA A 12 -5.75 -4.21 2.36
N GLU A 13 -5.40 -4.98 3.41
CA GLU A 13 -5.60 -4.55 4.79
C GLU A 13 -4.63 -3.44 5.21
N ALA A 14 -3.39 -3.44 4.71
CA ALA A 14 -2.43 -2.38 4.98
C ALA A 14 -2.89 -1.04 4.41
N ILE A 15 -3.47 -1.03 3.20
CA ILE A 15 -4.07 0.17 2.59
C ILE A 15 -5.15 0.74 3.52
N ARG A 16 -6.09 -0.11 3.99
CA ARG A 16 -7.15 0.32 4.91
C ARG A 16 -6.58 0.83 6.23
N PHE A 17 -5.67 0.08 6.82
CA PHE A 17 -5.08 0.39 8.11
C PHE A 17 -4.35 1.73 8.10
N PHE A 18 -3.51 1.99 7.10
CA PHE A 18 -2.80 3.26 6.99
C PHE A 18 -3.71 4.43 6.60
N ALA A 19 -4.79 4.19 5.86
CA ALA A 19 -5.80 5.22 5.62
C ALA A 19 -6.52 5.65 6.91
N GLU A 20 -6.75 4.71 7.84
CA GLU A 20 -7.42 4.96 9.11
C GLU A 20 -6.50 5.54 10.20
N HIS A 21 -5.23 5.10 10.26
CA HIS A 21 -4.32 5.37 11.38
C HIS A 21 -3.09 6.21 10.99
N GLY A 22 -2.95 6.56 9.72
CA GLY A 22 -1.71 7.15 9.19
C GLY A 22 -0.54 6.16 9.21
N PHE A 23 0.62 6.62 8.73
CA PHE A 23 1.82 5.78 8.65
C PHE A 23 2.51 5.56 10.00
N ASP A 24 2.12 6.25 11.07
CA ASP A 24 2.63 5.98 12.42
C ASP A 24 2.01 4.72 13.06
N GLY A 25 0.94 4.19 12.45
CA GLY A 25 0.29 2.95 12.88
C GLY A 25 1.26 1.79 13.09
N GLN A 26 1.03 1.01 14.15
CA GLN A 26 1.89 -0.12 14.50
C GLN A 26 1.54 -1.35 13.66
N THR A 27 2.53 -1.93 12.97
CA THR A 27 2.35 -3.14 12.14
C THR A 27 1.90 -4.37 12.93
N ARG A 28 2.09 -4.35 14.26
CA ARG A 28 1.55 -5.37 15.17
C ARG A 28 0.02 -5.35 15.22
N GLU A 29 -0.60 -4.18 15.21
CA GLU A 29 -2.07 -4.05 15.19
C GLU A 29 -2.64 -4.44 13.83
N LEU A 30 -1.94 -4.10 12.74
CA LEU A 30 -2.26 -4.61 11.40
C LEU A 30 -2.24 -6.16 11.37
N ALA A 31 -1.17 -6.78 11.89
CA ALA A 31 -1.06 -8.24 11.92
C ALA A 31 -2.20 -8.89 12.73
N LYS A 32 -2.58 -8.30 13.87
CA LYS A 32 -3.76 -8.72 14.66
C LYS A 32 -5.05 -8.60 13.85
N ARG A 33 -5.28 -7.48 13.16
CA ARG A 33 -6.47 -7.24 12.31
C ARG A 33 -6.60 -8.29 11.19
N ILE A 34 -5.48 -8.68 10.58
CA ILE A 34 -5.44 -9.72 9.54
C ILE A 34 -5.57 -11.14 10.14
N GLY A 35 -5.31 -11.30 11.45
CA GLY A 35 -5.29 -12.62 12.10
C GLY A 35 -4.03 -13.43 11.78
N ILE A 36 -2.87 -12.78 11.65
CA ILE A 36 -1.59 -13.44 11.38
C ILE A 36 -0.56 -13.12 12.46
N ALA A 37 0.43 -13.99 12.62
CA ALA A 37 1.61 -13.68 13.43
C ALA A 37 2.33 -12.45 12.87
N HIS A 38 2.82 -11.58 13.75
CA HIS A 38 3.56 -10.37 13.36
C HIS A 38 4.79 -10.70 12.51
N SER A 39 5.50 -11.80 12.81
CA SER A 39 6.61 -12.29 11.99
C SER A 39 6.20 -12.77 10.59
N ALA A 40 4.95 -13.21 10.41
CA ALA A 40 4.45 -13.63 9.10
C ALA A 40 4.28 -12.44 8.15
N LEU A 41 3.94 -11.25 8.69
CA LEU A 41 3.89 -10.01 7.92
C LEU A 41 5.27 -9.72 7.30
N TYR A 42 6.33 -9.82 8.12
CA TYR A 42 7.70 -9.51 7.69
C TYR A 42 8.31 -10.52 6.71
N ARG A 43 7.72 -11.71 6.55
CA ARG A 43 8.10 -12.63 5.48
C ARG A 43 7.67 -12.15 4.09
N HIS A 44 6.62 -11.34 4.02
CA HIS A 44 6.13 -10.74 2.76
C HIS A 44 6.66 -9.32 2.58
N PHE A 45 6.79 -8.57 3.67
CA PHE A 45 7.21 -7.17 3.65
C PHE A 45 8.36 -6.98 4.65
N PRO A 46 9.62 -6.99 4.21
CA PRO A 46 10.77 -7.10 5.13
C PRO A 46 10.88 -5.96 6.15
N SER A 47 10.25 -4.81 5.88
CA SER A 47 10.15 -3.68 6.79
C SER A 47 8.79 -2.98 6.70
N LYS A 48 8.52 -2.06 7.63
CA LYS A 48 7.33 -1.21 7.59
C LYS A 48 7.37 -0.28 6.37
N GLU A 49 8.56 0.21 6.05
CA GLU A 49 8.86 1.07 4.91
C GLU A 49 8.55 0.33 3.60
N ALA A 50 9.00 -0.91 3.45
CA ALA A 50 8.69 -1.73 2.26
C ALA A 50 7.18 -1.98 2.09
N LEU A 51 6.44 -2.15 3.19
CA LEU A 51 4.98 -2.25 3.15
C LEU A 51 4.34 -0.92 2.71
N ILE A 52 4.82 0.21 3.23
CA ILE A 52 4.33 1.54 2.86
C ILE A 52 4.63 1.83 1.38
N GLU A 53 5.83 1.52 0.89
CA GLU A 53 6.19 1.66 -0.52
C GLU A 53 5.27 0.85 -1.42
N ARG A 54 4.99 -0.41 -1.06
CA ARG A 54 4.05 -1.24 -1.82
C ARG A 54 2.62 -0.68 -1.81
N VAL A 55 2.17 -0.16 -0.67
CA VAL A 55 0.88 0.54 -0.55
C VAL A 55 0.86 1.77 -1.47
N TYR A 56 1.93 2.56 -1.46
CA TYR A 56 2.05 3.74 -2.31
C TYR A 56 2.01 3.38 -3.80
N GLU A 57 2.76 2.36 -4.21
CA GLU A 57 2.77 1.84 -5.56
C GLU A 57 1.36 1.39 -6.01
N GLN A 58 0.63 0.68 -5.13
CA GLN A 58 -0.70 0.17 -5.44
C GLN A 58 -1.76 1.27 -5.53
N VAL A 59 -1.67 2.30 -4.68
CA VAL A 59 -2.70 3.34 -4.55
C VAL A 59 -2.46 4.48 -5.53
N TYR A 60 -1.22 4.92 -5.71
CA TYR A 60 -0.89 6.13 -6.47
C TYR A 60 -0.26 5.81 -7.81
N VAL A 61 0.81 5.01 -7.82
CA VAL A 61 1.61 4.76 -9.04
C VAL A 61 0.82 3.91 -10.04
N SER A 62 0.18 2.83 -9.58
CA SER A 62 -0.62 1.95 -10.44
C SER A 62 -1.86 2.62 -11.03
N ARG A 63 -2.26 3.77 -10.49
CA ARG A 63 -3.39 4.57 -10.98
C ARG A 63 -2.96 5.72 -11.89
N TRP A 64 -1.65 5.94 -12.03
CA TRP A 64 -1.12 6.92 -12.96
C TRP A 64 -1.58 6.57 -14.37
N LYS A 65 -2.30 7.50 -14.98
CA LYS A 65 -2.71 7.36 -16.38
C LYS A 65 -1.71 8.12 -17.24
N PRO A 66 -1.10 7.50 -18.28
CA PRO A 66 -0.17 8.19 -19.16
C PRO A 66 -0.75 9.48 -19.76
N GLU A 67 -2.05 9.54 -20.02
CA GLU A 67 -2.71 10.75 -20.50
C GLU A 67 -2.61 11.94 -19.51
N TRP A 68 -2.40 11.69 -18.21
CA TRP A 68 -2.20 12.76 -17.22
C TRP A 68 -0.88 13.49 -17.42
N GLU A 69 0.16 12.86 -17.98
CA GLU A 69 1.44 13.54 -18.24
C GLU A 69 1.26 14.71 -19.20
N GLY A 70 0.53 14.49 -20.29
CA GLY A 70 0.23 15.55 -21.26
C GLY A 70 -0.67 16.64 -20.66
N LEU A 71 -1.66 16.26 -19.84
CA LEU A 71 -2.57 17.21 -19.19
C LEU A 71 -1.87 18.06 -18.12
N LEU A 72 -0.99 17.47 -17.31
CA LEU A 72 -0.29 18.16 -16.22
C LEU A 72 0.84 19.06 -16.73
N THR A 73 1.36 18.80 -17.94
CA THR A 73 2.43 19.62 -18.56
C THR A 73 1.89 20.75 -19.43
N ASP A 74 0.63 20.67 -19.89
CA ASP A 74 -0.02 21.71 -20.68
C ASP A 74 -0.46 22.90 -19.82
N ARG A 75 0.40 23.92 -19.74
CA ARG A 75 0.12 25.17 -19.01
C ARG A 75 -0.93 26.08 -19.65
N SER A 76 -1.42 25.75 -20.86
CA SER A 76 -2.50 26.51 -21.50
C SER A 76 -3.88 26.12 -20.97
N ARG A 77 -3.99 24.99 -20.27
CA ARG A 77 -5.23 24.51 -19.66
C ARG A 77 -5.30 24.89 -18.18
N PRO A 78 -6.39 25.50 -17.71
CA PRO A 78 -6.60 25.72 -16.28
C PRO A 78 -6.84 24.39 -15.56
N LEU A 79 -6.36 24.31 -14.31
CA LEU A 79 -6.50 23.14 -13.42
C LEU A 79 -7.95 22.88 -13.00
#